data_AF-A0A7K2TBT0-F1
#
_entry.id   AF-A0A7K2TBT0-F1
#
_cell.length_a   1.000
_cell.length_b   1.000
_cell.length_c   1.000
_cell.angle_alpha   90.00
_cell.angle_beta   90.00
_cell.angle_gamma   90.00
#
_symmetry.space_group_name_H-M   'P 1'
#
loop_
_entity.id
_entity.type
_entity.pdbx_description
1 polymer ?
#
loop_
_entity_poly.entity_id
_entity_poly.type
_entity_poly.pdbx_seq_one_letter_code
_entity_poly.pdbx_strand_id
1 'polypeptide(L)' 'MSRRRTSRAGCGARGAEAAAAFLAGQEITHTQCGQCGTVIAGVNGRYSCGVCGWTNPWWEGIKPLPTAEDDMTA' A
#
# COMPACT_ATOMS: atom_id res chain seq x y z
N MET A 1 -19.45 26.02 19.17
CA MET A 1 -19.39 25.97 17.69
C MET A 1 -19.13 24.54 17.27
N SER A 2 -20.18 23.85 16.83
CA SER A 2 -20.22 22.41 16.55
C SER A 2 -19.48 22.09 15.24
N ARG A 3 -18.48 21.21 15.28
CA ARG A 3 -17.86 20.67 14.06
C ARG A 3 -18.91 19.80 13.38
N ARG A 4 -19.45 20.26 12.24
CA ARG A 4 -20.35 19.46 11.40
C ARG A 4 -19.59 18.20 10.99
N ARG A 5 -19.94 17.07 11.62
CA ARG A 5 -19.50 15.75 11.23
C ARG A 5 -20.25 15.42 9.95
N THR A 6 -19.68 15.78 8.80
CA THR A 6 -20.23 15.43 7.49
C THR A 6 -20.37 13.90 7.44
N SER A 7 -21.59 13.45 7.23
CA SER A 7 -22.01 12.06 7.31
C SER A 7 -21.28 11.19 6.28
N ARG A 8 -20.45 10.25 6.75
CA ARG A 8 -19.84 9.12 6.01
C ARG A 8 -20.85 8.09 5.46
N ALA A 9 -22.15 8.41 5.43
CA ALA A 9 -23.21 7.42 5.24
C ALA A 9 -23.37 6.89 3.80
N GLY A 10 -22.72 7.51 2.80
CA GLY A 10 -22.72 7.04 1.40
C GLY A 10 -21.47 6.23 0.97
N CYS A 11 -20.52 6.00 1.88
CA CYS A 11 -19.15 5.54 1.62
C CYS A 11 -18.95 4.01 1.76
N GLY A 12 -19.89 3.28 2.39
CA GLY A 12 -19.65 1.90 2.82
C GLY A 12 -19.52 0.85 1.70
N ALA A 13 -20.48 0.78 0.78
CA ALA A 13 -20.53 -0.30 -0.21
C ALA A 13 -19.52 -0.11 -1.36
N ARG A 14 -19.43 1.10 -1.93
CA ARG A 14 -18.45 1.42 -2.99
C ARG A 14 -17.01 1.41 -2.46
N GLY A 15 -16.78 1.90 -1.24
CA GLY A 15 -15.47 1.84 -0.61
C GLY A 15 -15.03 0.40 -0.30
N ALA A 16 -15.97 -0.50 0.06
CA ALA A 16 -15.65 -1.91 0.27
C ALA A 16 -15.25 -2.63 -1.03
N GLU A 17 -15.92 -2.33 -2.15
CA GLU A 17 -15.55 -2.89 -3.46
C GLU A 17 -14.18 -2.39 -3.95
N ALA A 18 -13.92 -1.08 -3.83
CA ALA A 18 -12.61 -0.49 -4.16
C ALA A 18 -11.49 -1.06 -3.28
N ALA A 19 -11.73 -1.20 -1.97
CA ALA A 19 -10.77 -1.81 -1.06
C ALA A 19 -10.52 -3.30 -1.39
N ALA A 20 -11.56 -4.06 -1.74
CA ALA A 20 -11.42 -5.45 -2.14
C ALA A 20 -10.59 -5.58 -3.43
N ALA A 21 -10.84 -4.71 -4.42
CA ALA A 21 -10.05 -4.65 -5.66
C ALA A 21 -8.58 -4.28 -5.39
N PHE A 22 -8.33 -3.30 -4.51
CA PHE A 22 -6.98 -2.94 -4.09
C PHE A 22 -6.25 -4.11 -3.44
N LEU A 23 -6.89 -4.79 -2.49
CA LEU A 23 -6.33 -5.94 -1.77
C LEU A 23 -6.09 -7.14 -2.68
N ALA A 24 -6.95 -7.38 -3.67
CA ALA A 24 -6.76 -8.45 -4.66
C ALA A 24 -5.48 -8.27 -5.50
N GLY A 25 -5.00 -7.03 -5.62
CA GLY A 25 -3.73 -6.71 -6.30
C GLY A 25 -2.50 -6.74 -5.40
N GLN A 26 -2.63 -7.04 -4.10
CA GLN A 26 -1.50 -7.08 -3.16
C GLN A 26 -0.94 -8.50 -3.02
N GLU A 27 0.34 -8.66 -3.36
CA GLU A 27 1.08 -9.90 -3.15
C GLU A 27 2.17 -9.72 -2.09
N ILE A 28 2.28 -10.67 -1.16
CA ILE A 28 3.42 -10.73 -0.23
C ILE A 28 4.59 -11.43 -0.91
N THR A 29 5.67 -10.69 -1.15
CA THR A 29 6.91 -11.19 -1.74
C THR A 29 8.04 -11.21 -0.71
N HIS A 30 9.08 -12.01 -0.95
CA HIS A 30 10.22 -12.14 -0.04
C HIS A 30 11.53 -11.85 -0.78
N THR A 31 12.47 -11.20 -0.10
CA THR A 31 13.82 -10.93 -0.62
C THR A 31 14.85 -10.88 0.51
N GLN A 32 16.14 -10.82 0.17
CA GLN A 32 17.20 -10.48 1.12
C GLN A 32 17.35 -8.96 1.23
N CYS A 33 17.54 -8.46 2.45
CA CYS A 33 17.84 -7.05 2.69
C CYS A 33 19.15 -6.65 2.01
N GLY A 34 19.13 -5.60 1.19
CA GLY A 34 20.30 -5.11 0.46
C GLY A 34 21.43 -4.57 1.34
N GLN A 35 21.17 -4.35 2.64
CA GLN A 35 22.17 -3.86 3.59
C GLN A 35 22.66 -4.94 4.57
N CYS A 36 21.76 -5.65 5.26
CA CYS A 36 22.13 -6.61 6.31
C CYS A 36 21.91 -8.10 5.94
N GLY A 37 21.40 -8.39 4.74
CA GLY A 37 21.19 -9.76 4.24
C GLY A 37 20.03 -10.54 4.87
N THR A 38 19.35 -9.99 5.88
CA THR A 38 18.17 -10.64 6.49
C THR A 38 17.06 -10.85 5.46
N VAL A 39 16.40 -12.00 5.50
CA VAL A 39 15.20 -12.25 4.67
C VAL A 39 14.04 -11.39 5.19
N ILE A 40 13.45 -10.60 4.30
CA ILE A 40 12.36 -9.68 4.60
C ILE A 40 11.18 -9.94 3.67
N ALA A 41 9.98 -9.85 4.23
CA ALA A 41 8.74 -9.83 3.47
C ALA A 41 8.40 -8.38 3.07
N GLY A 42 7.78 -8.22 1.92
CA GLY A 42 7.31 -6.94 1.39
C GLY A 42 6.03 -7.11 0.59
N VAL A 43 5.43 -6.00 0.19
CA VAL A 43 4.22 -6.02 -0.64
C VAL A 43 4.59 -5.58 -2.06
N ASN A 44 4.30 -6.41 -3.05
CA ASN A 44 4.52 -6.08 -4.46
C ASN A 44 5.96 -5.58 -4.77
N GLY A 45 6.98 -6.18 -4.13
CA GLY A 45 8.38 -5.77 -4.30
C GLY A 45 8.79 -4.52 -3.52
N ARG A 46 7.97 -4.02 -2.60
CA ARG A 46 8.31 -2.88 -1.70
C ARG A 46 8.72 -3.43 -0.35
N TYR A 47 9.95 -3.13 0.05
CA TYR A 47 10.61 -3.77 1.18
C TYR A 47 11.13 -2.75 2.18
N SER A 48 10.84 -3.00 3.46
CA SER A 48 11.41 -2.26 4.58
C SER A 48 11.94 -3.23 5.62
N CYS A 49 13.22 -3.13 5.94
CA CYS A 49 13.89 -4.00 6.87
C CYS A 49 13.67 -3.53 8.31
N GLY A 50 12.91 -4.30 9.08
CA GLY A 50 12.69 -4.03 10.51
C GLY A 50 13.93 -4.21 11.39
N VAL A 51 15.03 -4.78 10.87
CA VAL A 51 16.27 -5.00 11.62
C VAL A 51 17.22 -3.81 11.51
N CYS A 52 17.50 -3.34 10.29
CA CYS A 52 18.52 -2.31 10.06
C CYS A 52 17.98 -1.00 9.47
N GLY A 53 16.66 -0.90 9.27
CA GLY A 53 16.00 0.31 8.78
C GLY A 53 16.14 0.58 7.27
N TRP A 54 16.83 -0.29 6.53
CA TRP A 54 16.95 -0.15 5.07
C TRP A 54 15.58 -0.26 4.40
N THR A 55 15.33 0.57 3.40
CA THR A 55 14.15 0.51 2.53
C THR A 55 14.61 0.59 1.09
N ASN A 56 14.00 -0.20 0.20
CA ASN A 56 14.38 -0.18 -1.21
C ASN A 56 13.86 1.08 -1.92
N PRO A 57 14.57 1.56 -2.96
CA PRO A 57 14.07 2.56 -3.88
C PRO A 57 12.67 2.27 -4.42
N TRP A 58 11.85 3.31 -4.56
CA TRP A 58 10.43 3.19 -4.90
C TRP A 58 10.16 2.58 -6.29
N TRP A 59 11.12 2.66 -7.21
CA TRP A 59 11.04 2.20 -8.59
C TRP A 59 11.37 0.71 -8.76
N GLU A 60 11.89 0.05 -7.72
CA GLU A 60 12.13 -1.41 -7.72
C GLU A 60 10.86 -2.23 -7.40
N GLY A 61 9.73 -1.56 -7.15
CA GLY A 61 8.43 -2.22 -6.97
C GLY A 61 7.96 -2.91 -8.26
N ILE A 62 7.30 -4.07 -8.11
CA ILE A 62 6.82 -4.89 -9.23
C ILE A 62 5.54 -4.29 -9.84
N LYS A 63 4.70 -3.69 -9.00
CA LYS A 63 3.46 -3.02 -9.44
C LYS A 63 3.72 -1.54 -9.74
N PRO A 64 3.07 -0.99 -10.79
CA PRO A 64 3.11 0.45 -11.05
C PRO A 64 2.55 1.21 -9.85
N LEU A 65 3.06 2.42 -9.66
CA LEU A 65 2.49 3.33 -8.67
C LEU A 65 1.10 3.79 -9.10
N PRO A 66 0.17 3.99 -8.15
CA PRO A 66 -1.08 4.68 -8.43
C PRO A 66 -0.83 6.06 -9.04
N THR A 67 -1.70 6.41 -9.98
CA THR A 67 -1.74 7.71 -10.63
C THR A 67 -2.65 8.68 -9.85
N ALA A 68 -2.61 9.97 -10.17
CA ALA A 68 -3.46 10.97 -9.52
C ALA A 68 -4.96 10.78 -9.83
N GLU A 69 -5.29 10.17 -10.96
CA GLU A 69 -6.67 9.82 -11.33
C GLU A 69 -7.24 8.67 -10.48
N ASP A 70 -6.38 7.77 -9.99
CA ASP A 70 -6.78 6.71 -9.06
C ASP A 70 -7.26 7.26 -7.70
N ASP A 71 -6.80 8.47 -7.32
CA ASP A 71 -7.30 9.15 -6.10
C ASP A 71 -8.78 9.54 -6.21
N MET A 72 -9.30 9.73 -7.43
CA MET A 72 -10.71 10.14 -7.64
C MET A 72 -11.69 8.96 -7.56
N THR A 73 -11.19 7.72 -7.66
CA THR A 73 -11.99 6.49 -7.67
C THR A 73 -11.87 5.68 -6.37
N ALA A 74 -10.98 6.10 -5.45
CA ALA A 74 -10.72 5.49 -4.14
C ALA A 74 -11.73 5.87 -3.04
#